data_AF-X1TID7-F1
#
_entry.id   AF-X1TID7-F1
#
_cell.length_a   1.000
_cell.length_b   1.000
_cell.length_c   1.000
_cell.angle_alpha   90.00
_cell.angle_beta   90.00
_cell.angle_gamma   90.00
#
_symmetry.space_group_name_H-M   'P 1'
#
loop_
_entity.id
_entity.type
_entity.pdbx_description
1 polymer ?
#
loop_
_entity_poly.entity_id
_entity_poly.type
_entity_poly.pdbx_seq_one_letter_code
_entity_poly.pdbx_strand_id
1 'polypeptide(L)'
;MPWVRKVLGPEAMIISTRRLVERGESDRFEIAAVPTGDDTSNKDSSTFGEVKSELMSIKEMIYLLNHSSSIIEKLMMNPTILNLYAKLIRNGVSDHYARVFLERAGTLQEQPADHTDNIRDKTIKEIMHVIEVKDPFEVCLPQPARPPARPARLVPQSGTGRQGEAARGMSGQARDKNQVIAAFIGTTGVGKTTTI
;
A
#
# COMPACT_ATOMS: atom_id res chain seq x y z
N MET A 1 -41.83 35.28 14.34
CA MET A 1 -40.40 35.02 14.58
C MET A 1 -39.75 35.64 15.84
N PRO A 2 -40.41 36.43 16.73
CA PRO A 2 -39.74 36.99 17.91
C PRO A 2 -39.50 35.97 19.05
N TRP A 3 -40.19 34.83 19.04
CA TRP A 3 -40.11 33.84 20.13
C TRP A 3 -38.79 33.07 20.17
N VAL A 4 -38.24 32.69 19.01
CA VAL A 4 -36.96 31.98 18.92
C VAL A 4 -35.82 32.82 19.49
N ARG A 5 -35.80 34.13 19.16
CA ARG A 5 -34.79 35.06 19.70
C ARG A 5 -34.96 35.32 21.19
N LYS A 6 -36.19 35.27 21.71
CA LYS A 6 -36.47 35.43 23.15
C LYS A 6 -36.02 34.21 23.96
N VAL A 7 -36.10 33.00 23.39
CA VAL A 7 -35.75 31.75 24.08
C VAL A 7 -34.29 31.36 23.89
N LEU A 8 -33.76 31.49 22.67
CA LEU A 8 -32.41 31.01 22.30
C LEU A 8 -31.38 32.14 22.16
N GLY A 9 -31.79 33.38 22.41
CA GLY A 9 -30.93 34.56 22.31
C GLY A 9 -30.99 35.23 20.93
N PRO A 10 -30.54 36.50 20.86
CA PRO A 10 -30.63 37.30 19.65
C PRO A 10 -29.83 36.71 18.47
N GLU A 11 -28.77 35.96 18.77
CA GLU A 11 -27.83 35.40 17.79
C GLU A 11 -28.15 33.95 17.37
N ALA A 12 -29.26 33.37 17.83
CA ALA A 12 -29.58 31.97 17.54
C ALA A 12 -29.64 31.67 16.02
N MET A 13 -28.84 30.70 15.58
CA MET A 13 -28.81 30.23 14.20
C MET A 13 -29.93 29.19 13.98
N ILE A 14 -30.80 29.43 12.99
CA ILE A 14 -31.84 28.48 12.60
C ILE A 14 -31.24 27.45 11.63
N ILE A 15 -31.25 26.17 12.00
CA ILE A 15 -30.79 25.06 11.15
C ILE A 15 -31.88 24.62 10.19
N SER A 16 -33.12 24.48 10.67
CA SER A 16 -34.23 24.04 9.83
C SER A 16 -35.58 24.51 10.35
N THR A 17 -36.54 24.65 9.42
CA THR A 17 -37.94 24.90 9.73
C THR A 17 -38.80 23.93 8.94
N ARG A 18 -39.65 23.16 9.62
CA ARG A 18 -40.63 22.28 8.98
C ARG A 18 -42.05 22.66 9.40
N ARG A 19 -42.96 22.76 8.43
CA ARG A 19 -44.39 22.99 8.69
C ARG A 19 -45.03 21.66 9.06
N LEU A 20 -45.69 21.61 10.19
CA LEU A 20 -46.48 20.47 10.64
C LEU A 20 -47.91 20.68 10.13
N VAL A 21 -48.28 19.96 9.08
CA VAL A 21 -49.66 19.96 8.56
C VAL A 21 -50.44 18.91 9.33
N GLU A 22 -51.01 19.31 10.46
CA GLU A 22 -51.90 18.48 11.25
C GLU A 22 -53.35 18.78 10.86
N ARG A 23 -54.13 17.73 10.60
CA ARG A 23 -55.45 17.81 9.99
C ARG A 23 -56.47 18.35 11.01
N GLY A 24 -56.55 19.68 11.16
CA GLY A 24 -57.69 20.34 11.81
C GLY A 24 -57.40 21.54 12.71
N GLU A 25 -56.16 21.81 13.13
CA GLU A 25 -55.89 22.93 14.03
C GLU A 25 -54.54 23.61 13.75
N SER A 26 -54.60 24.87 13.33
CA SER A 26 -53.52 25.88 13.24
C SER A 26 -52.21 25.46 12.56
N ASP A 27 -51.72 26.28 11.63
CA ASP A 27 -50.40 26.08 11.03
C ASP A 27 -49.29 26.11 12.08
N ARG A 28 -48.82 24.92 12.49
CA ARG A 28 -47.70 24.75 13.41
C ARG A 28 -46.40 24.63 12.61
N PHE A 29 -45.33 25.21 13.14
CA PHE A 29 -44.00 25.10 12.59
C PHE A 29 -43.06 24.59 13.67
N GLU A 30 -42.31 23.55 13.33
CA GLU A 30 -41.17 23.13 14.12
C GLU A 30 -39.92 23.83 13.61
N ILE A 31 -39.15 24.37 14.55
CA ILE A 31 -37.95 25.15 14.28
C ILE A 31 -36.81 24.51 15.06
N ALA A 32 -35.79 24.04 14.36
CA ALA A 32 -34.53 23.61 14.96
C ALA A 32 -33.53 24.77 14.88
N ALA A 33 -32.99 25.19 16.02
CA ALA A 33 -32.05 26.30 16.11
C ALA A 33 -30.99 26.05 17.19
N VAL A 34 -29.83 26.66 17.03
CA VAL A 34 -28.67 26.56 17.93
C VAL A 34 -28.38 27.92 18.54
N PRO A 35 -28.31 28.06 19.87
CA PRO A 35 -27.91 29.30 20.51
C PRO A 35 -26.45 29.61 20.16
N THR A 36 -26.15 30.86 19.81
CA THR A 36 -24.82 31.27 19.30
C THR A 36 -24.15 32.29 20.22
N GLY A 37 -24.43 32.25 21.53
CA GLY A 37 -23.89 33.18 22.53
C GLY A 37 -23.22 32.48 23.72
N ASP A 38 -21.89 32.61 23.74
CA ASP A 38 -20.90 32.54 24.82
C ASP A 38 -21.03 31.51 25.95
N ASP A 39 -20.43 30.34 25.69
CA ASP A 39 -19.36 29.81 26.54
C ASP A 39 -18.13 29.52 25.65
N THR A 40 -17.46 30.58 25.18
CA THR A 40 -16.15 30.45 24.54
C THR A 40 -15.08 30.14 25.60
N SER A 41 -15.12 28.93 26.15
CA SER A 41 -13.93 28.28 26.70
C SER A 41 -13.55 27.16 25.72
N ASN A 42 -12.65 27.50 24.81
CA ASN A 42 -11.64 26.66 24.17
C ASN A 42 -11.62 25.15 24.56
N LYS A 43 -12.66 24.37 24.19
CA LYS A 43 -12.76 22.92 24.45
C LYS A 43 -13.36 22.10 23.30
N ASP A 44 -14.02 22.72 22.32
CA ASP A 44 -14.80 21.96 21.31
C ASP A 44 -14.04 21.63 20.02
N SER A 45 -12.74 21.95 19.93
CA SER A 45 -11.92 21.46 18.81
C SER A 45 -11.60 19.97 18.92
N SER A 46 -11.93 19.32 20.04
CA SER A 46 -11.53 17.93 20.31
C SER A 46 -12.66 16.93 20.06
N THR A 47 -13.93 17.21 20.31
CA THR A 47 -14.98 16.15 20.29
C THR A 47 -15.26 15.61 18.89
N PHE A 48 -15.39 16.48 17.88
CA PHE A 48 -15.60 16.03 16.50
C PHE A 48 -14.33 15.40 15.90
N GLY A 49 -13.15 15.92 16.28
CA GLY A 49 -11.86 15.34 15.90
C GLY A 49 -11.65 13.95 16.51
N GLU A 50 -12.00 13.77 17.77
CA GLU A 50 -12.00 12.51 18.52
C GLU A 50 -12.94 11.51 17.84
N VAL A 51 -14.21 11.87 17.61
CA VAL A 51 -15.18 11.01 16.91
C VAL A 51 -14.69 10.62 15.52
N LYS A 52 -14.09 11.55 14.76
CA LYS A 52 -13.52 11.25 13.45
C LYS A 52 -12.32 10.30 13.55
N SER A 53 -11.47 10.49 14.55
CA SER A 53 -10.31 9.63 14.79
C SER A 53 -10.73 8.22 15.23
N GLU A 54 -11.76 8.11 16.07
CA GLU A 54 -12.38 6.84 16.45
C GLU A 54 -13.02 6.17 15.24
N LEU A 55 -13.75 6.92 14.41
CA LEU A 55 -14.35 6.39 13.19
C LEU A 55 -13.29 5.92 12.19
N MET A 56 -12.16 6.62 12.09
CA MET A 56 -11.00 6.19 11.29
C MET A 56 -10.35 4.93 11.85
N SER A 57 -10.22 4.83 13.17
CA SER A 57 -9.73 3.64 13.87
C SER A 57 -10.64 2.43 13.64
N ILE A 58 -11.96 2.60 13.79
CA ILE A 58 -12.97 1.56 13.54
C ILE A 58 -12.95 1.12 12.07
N LYS A 59 -12.93 2.07 11.12
CA LYS A 59 -12.85 1.79 9.69
C LYS A 59 -11.60 0.96 9.35
N GLU A 60 -10.46 1.30 9.96
CA GLU A 60 -9.22 0.57 9.80
C GLU A 60 -9.32 -0.84 10.36
N MET A 61 -9.84 -1.02 11.58
CA MET A 61 -10.04 -2.35 12.16
C MET A 61 -10.93 -3.23 11.28
N ILE A 62 -12.08 -2.73 10.80
CA ILE A 62 -13.00 -3.49 9.94
C ILE A 62 -12.34 -3.85 8.60
N TYR A 63 -11.60 -2.91 8.00
CA TYR A 63 -10.90 -3.15 6.74
C TYR A 63 -9.86 -4.27 6.88
N LEU A 64 -9.11 -4.31 7.98
CA LEU A 64 -8.13 -5.36 8.23
C LEU A 64 -8.84 -6.71 8.51
N LEU A 65 -9.92 -6.71 9.31
CA LEU A 65 -10.71 -7.91 9.63
C LEU A 65 -11.29 -8.61 8.40
N ASN A 66 -11.70 -7.84 7.38
CA ASN A 66 -12.25 -8.41 6.14
C ASN A 66 -11.21 -9.09 5.24
N HIS A 67 -9.91 -8.89 5.48
CA HIS A 67 -8.86 -9.43 4.61
C HIS A 67 -8.12 -10.63 5.22
N SER A 68 -8.05 -10.81 6.55
CA SER A 68 -7.19 -11.85 7.18
C SER A 68 -7.90 -12.67 8.27
N SER A 69 -8.16 -13.96 8.02
CA SER A 69 -8.85 -14.84 9.00
C SER A 69 -7.94 -15.61 9.99
N SER A 70 -6.62 -15.46 9.96
CA SER A 70 -5.74 -16.18 10.91
C SER A 70 -4.49 -15.41 11.35
N ILE A 71 -3.96 -14.53 10.49
CA ILE A 71 -2.78 -13.70 10.81
C ILE A 71 -3.17 -12.47 11.65
N ILE A 72 -4.44 -12.05 11.60
CA ILE A 72 -4.92 -10.91 12.36
C ILE A 72 -4.85 -11.11 13.86
N GLU A 73 -5.07 -12.33 14.34
CA GLU A 73 -4.99 -12.63 15.77
C GLU A 73 -3.58 -12.33 16.29
N LYS A 74 -2.56 -12.78 15.54
CA LYS A 74 -1.14 -12.52 15.84
C LYS A 74 -0.76 -11.04 15.67
N LEU A 75 -1.37 -10.35 14.71
CA LEU A 75 -1.20 -8.90 14.54
C LEU A 75 -1.85 -8.09 15.67
N MET A 76 -3.02 -8.50 16.14
CA MET A 76 -3.77 -7.86 17.23
C MET A 76 -3.04 -8.01 18.57
N MET A 77 -2.26 -9.08 18.75
CA MET A 77 -1.39 -9.24 19.92
C MET A 77 -0.25 -8.21 19.97
N ASN A 78 0.06 -7.52 18.86
CA ASN A 78 1.12 -6.53 18.82
C ASN A 78 0.72 -5.26 18.04
N PRO A 79 0.33 -4.17 18.74
CA PRO A 79 -0.15 -2.95 18.10
C PRO A 79 0.90 -2.28 17.20
N THR A 80 2.19 -2.50 17.45
CA THR A 80 3.29 -1.96 16.63
C THR A 80 3.33 -2.61 15.25
N ILE A 81 3.17 -3.94 15.20
CA ILE A 81 3.14 -4.71 13.95
C ILE A 81 1.85 -4.40 13.20
N LEU A 82 0.71 -4.30 13.90
CA LEU A 82 -0.56 -3.91 13.31
C LEU A 82 -0.48 -2.54 12.62
N ASN A 83 0.12 -1.54 13.28
CA ASN A 83 0.32 -0.21 12.71
C ASN A 83 1.23 -0.26 11.47
N LEU A 84 2.29 -1.08 11.49
CA LEU A 84 3.17 -1.24 10.34
C LEU A 84 2.45 -1.92 9.16
N TYR A 85 1.71 -3.00 9.43
CA TYR A 85 0.88 -3.69 8.44
C TYR A 85 -0.13 -2.73 7.79
N ALA A 86 -0.85 -1.95 8.60
CA ALA A 86 -1.83 -1.00 8.08
C ALA A 86 -1.18 0.11 7.25
N LYS A 87 0.03 0.57 7.61
CA LYS A 87 0.83 1.48 6.78
C LYS A 87 1.19 0.86 5.43
N LEU A 88 1.58 -0.42 5.38
CA LEU A 88 1.89 -1.09 4.11
C LEU A 88 0.66 -1.11 3.20
N ILE A 89 -0.50 -1.52 3.72
CA ILE A 89 -1.73 -1.59 2.91
C ILE A 89 -2.19 -0.20 2.45
N ARG A 90 -2.12 0.82 3.31
CA ARG A 90 -2.46 2.22 2.96
C ARG A 90 -1.58 2.79 1.85
N ASN A 91 -0.33 2.35 1.75
CA ASN A 91 0.60 2.74 0.69
C ASN A 91 0.49 1.85 -0.57
N GLY A 92 -0.52 0.98 -0.66
CA GLY A 92 -0.79 0.18 -1.85
C GLY A 92 0.02 -1.12 -1.94
N VAL A 93 0.71 -1.53 -0.88
CA VAL A 93 1.32 -2.87 -0.82
C VAL A 93 0.20 -3.89 -0.74
N SER A 94 0.27 -4.94 -1.57
CA SER A 94 -0.74 -6.00 -1.53
C SER A 94 -0.74 -6.69 -0.17
N ASP A 95 -1.93 -7.07 0.28
CA ASP A 95 -2.11 -7.81 1.53
C ASP A 95 -1.23 -9.06 1.60
N HIS A 96 -1.16 -9.81 0.50
CA HIS A 96 -0.32 -11.00 0.39
C HIS A 96 1.16 -10.68 0.68
N TYR A 97 1.72 -9.66 0.03
CA TYR A 97 3.13 -9.30 0.24
C TYR A 97 3.39 -8.69 1.61
N ALA A 98 2.48 -7.85 2.10
CA ALA A 98 2.60 -7.28 3.45
C ALA A 98 2.71 -8.36 4.52
N ARG A 99 1.93 -9.46 4.40
CA ARG A 99 2.04 -10.61 5.30
C ARG A 99 3.37 -11.33 5.15
N VAL A 100 3.78 -11.63 3.92
CA VAL A 100 5.05 -12.32 3.65
C VAL A 100 6.24 -11.56 4.25
N PHE A 101 6.25 -10.22 4.14
CA PHE A 101 7.32 -9.40 4.71
C PHE A 101 7.36 -9.47 6.24
N LEU A 102 6.20 -9.41 6.90
CA LEU A 102 6.11 -9.45 8.36
C LEU A 102 6.41 -10.85 8.92
N GLU A 103 5.94 -11.90 8.26
CA GLU A 103 6.27 -13.29 8.60
C GLU A 103 7.77 -13.54 8.51
N ARG A 104 8.41 -13.14 7.40
CA ARG A 104 9.86 -13.31 7.21
C ARG A 104 10.69 -12.45 8.15
N ALA A 105 10.21 -11.27 8.50
CA ALA A 105 10.82 -10.42 9.52
C ALA A 105 10.72 -11.02 10.94
N GLY A 106 10.05 -12.17 11.11
CA GLY A 106 9.92 -12.89 12.37
C GLY A 106 8.96 -12.21 13.35
N THR A 107 8.12 -11.28 12.89
CA THR A 107 7.31 -10.44 13.78
C THR A 107 6.11 -11.21 14.34
N LEU A 108 5.71 -12.31 13.70
CA LEU A 108 4.55 -13.12 14.08
C LEU A 108 4.94 -14.39 14.87
N GLN A 109 6.21 -14.51 15.28
CA GLN A 109 6.71 -15.60 16.13
C GLN A 109 6.85 -15.13 17.58
N GLU A 110 6.36 -15.93 18.53
CA GLU A 110 6.36 -15.68 19.98
C GLU A 110 7.75 -15.81 20.64
N GLN A 111 8.80 -15.23 20.04
CA GLN A 111 10.11 -15.22 20.70
C GLN A 111 10.21 -14.08 21.72
N PRO A 112 10.72 -14.35 22.94
CA PRO A 112 10.77 -13.35 24.00
C PRO A 112 11.88 -12.34 23.72
N ALA A 113 11.52 -11.07 23.83
CA ALA A 113 12.33 -9.92 24.21
C ALA A 113 13.78 -9.87 23.68
N ASP A 114 14.01 -9.00 22.70
CA ASP A 114 15.10 -8.02 22.94
C ASP A 114 14.93 -6.70 22.17
N HIS A 115 14.42 -6.66 20.94
CA HIS A 115 14.46 -5.43 20.15
C HIS A 115 13.16 -5.12 19.39
N THR A 116 12.19 -4.50 20.07
CA THR A 116 11.06 -3.81 19.42
C THR A 116 11.52 -2.74 18.43
N ASP A 117 12.72 -2.18 18.64
CA ASP A 117 13.27 -1.12 17.80
C ASP A 117 13.75 -1.60 16.43
N ASN A 118 13.84 -2.92 16.19
CA ASN A 118 14.37 -3.48 14.93
C ASN A 118 13.28 -4.07 14.02
N ILE A 119 12.00 -4.00 14.38
CA ILE A 119 10.92 -4.60 13.55
C ILE A 119 10.81 -3.92 12.19
N ARG A 120 10.89 -2.58 12.17
CA ARG A 120 10.83 -1.80 10.93
C ARG A 120 12.00 -2.11 10.02
N ASP A 121 13.21 -2.13 10.56
CA ASP A 121 14.43 -2.37 9.79
C ASP A 121 14.47 -3.79 9.23
N LYS A 122 14.05 -4.79 10.01
CA LYS A 122 13.86 -6.17 9.51
C LYS A 122 12.84 -6.23 8.38
N THR A 123 11.71 -5.53 8.52
CA THR A 123 10.68 -5.50 7.48
C THR A 123 11.19 -4.83 6.20
N ILE A 124 11.92 -3.72 6.33
CA ILE A 124 12.55 -3.02 5.19
C ILE A 124 13.56 -3.94 4.50
N LYS A 125 14.38 -4.67 5.26
CA LYS A 125 15.34 -5.64 4.71
C LYS A 125 14.65 -6.71 3.88
N GLU A 126 13.52 -7.24 4.35
CA GLU A 126 12.72 -8.23 3.60
C GLU A 126 12.07 -7.64 2.34
N ILE A 127 11.57 -6.39 2.41
CA ILE A 127 11.06 -5.69 1.23
C ILE A 127 12.17 -5.54 0.18
N MET A 128 13.35 -5.07 0.59
CA MET A 128 14.51 -4.89 -0.29
C MET A 128 14.99 -6.22 -0.89
N HIS A 129 14.80 -7.35 -0.19
CA HIS A 129 15.15 -8.66 -0.73
C HIS A 129 14.21 -9.13 -1.85
N VAL A 130 12.94 -8.67 -1.85
CA VAL A 130 11.97 -9.02 -2.91
C VAL A 130 12.05 -8.07 -4.11
N ILE A 131 12.56 -6.85 -3.92
CA ILE A 131 12.76 -5.90 -5.01
C ILE A 131 14.07 -6.21 -5.72
N GLU A 132 13.98 -6.73 -6.94
CA GLU A 132 15.15 -6.93 -7.79
C GLU A 132 15.68 -5.57 -8.27
N VAL A 133 16.86 -5.18 -7.78
CA VAL A 133 17.56 -3.98 -8.26
C VAL A 133 18.43 -4.39 -9.44
N LYS A 134 18.11 -3.88 -10.62
CA LYS A 134 18.92 -4.01 -11.84
C LYS A 134 19.46 -2.65 -12.23
N ASP A 135 20.73 -2.58 -12.61
CA ASP A 135 21.22 -1.41 -13.33
C ASP A 135 20.58 -1.43 -14.74
N PRO A 136 19.79 -0.41 -15.10
CA PRO A 136 19.13 -0.36 -16.41
C PRO A 136 20.12 -0.22 -17.59
N PHE A 137 21.39 0.10 -17.33
CA PHE A 137 22.42 0.30 -18.35
C PHE A 137 23.55 -0.73 -18.30
N GLU A 138 23.50 -1.69 -17.36
CA GLU A 138 24.38 -2.84 -17.45
C GLU A 138 24.03 -3.64 -18.71
N VAL A 139 25.05 -3.90 -19.53
CA VAL A 139 24.91 -4.66 -20.78
C VAL A 139 24.34 -6.02 -20.41
N CYS A 140 23.08 -6.27 -20.80
CA CYS A 140 22.47 -7.58 -20.68
C CYS A 140 23.23 -8.53 -21.62
N LEU A 141 24.31 -9.14 -21.13
CA LEU A 141 24.96 -10.23 -21.84
C LEU A 141 23.87 -11.27 -22.09
N PRO A 142 23.67 -11.73 -23.34
CA PRO A 142 22.69 -12.76 -23.63
C PRO A 142 23.00 -13.93 -22.71
N GLN A 143 22.04 -14.26 -21.82
CA GLN A 143 22.19 -15.43 -20.96
C GLN A 143 22.50 -16.61 -21.88
N PRO A 144 23.57 -17.38 -21.64
CA PRO A 144 23.81 -18.57 -22.42
C PRO A 144 22.55 -19.42 -22.31
N ALA A 145 21.93 -19.70 -23.47
CA ALA A 145 20.70 -20.47 -23.55
C ALA A 145 20.79 -21.65 -22.59
N ARG A 146 19.86 -21.74 -21.63
CA ARG A 146 19.81 -22.90 -20.73
C ARG A 146 19.83 -24.13 -21.64
N PRO A 147 20.83 -25.01 -21.53
CA PRO A 147 20.85 -26.19 -22.36
C PRO A 147 19.54 -26.95 -22.09
N PRO A 148 18.88 -27.49 -23.12
CA PRO A 148 17.70 -28.31 -22.92
C PRO A 148 18.03 -29.38 -21.89
N ALA A 149 17.12 -29.57 -20.92
CA ALA A 149 17.27 -30.57 -19.88
C ALA A 149 17.74 -31.87 -20.51
N ARG A 150 18.96 -32.31 -20.16
CA ARG A 150 19.55 -33.52 -20.74
C ARG A 150 18.58 -34.67 -20.47
N PRO A 151 18.05 -35.36 -21.50
CA PRO A 151 17.48 -36.68 -21.26
C PRO A 151 18.58 -37.57 -20.68
N ALA A 152 18.23 -38.36 -19.67
CA ALA A 152 19.14 -39.25 -18.95
C ALA A 152 19.98 -40.07 -19.95
N ARG A 153 21.30 -39.85 -19.94
CA ARG A 153 22.22 -40.49 -20.88
C ARG A 153 22.60 -41.86 -20.34
N LEU A 154 22.12 -42.89 -21.04
CA LEU A 154 22.65 -44.25 -20.99
C LEU A 154 24.12 -44.27 -21.45
N VAL A 155 24.88 -45.18 -20.84
CA VAL A 155 26.33 -45.47 -20.91
C VAL A 155 26.84 -45.64 -22.37
N PRO A 156 28.13 -45.35 -22.67
CA PRO A 156 28.61 -45.16 -24.03
C PRO A 156 29.08 -46.46 -24.70
N GLN A 157 29.04 -46.47 -26.04
CA GLN A 157 29.92 -47.34 -26.84
C GLN A 157 30.81 -46.49 -27.76
N SER A 158 32.05 -46.97 -27.85
CA SER A 158 33.23 -46.48 -28.55
C SER A 158 33.05 -46.31 -30.06
N GLY A 159 33.69 -45.28 -30.63
CA GLY A 159 33.86 -45.13 -32.07
C GLY A 159 34.86 -44.03 -32.42
N THR A 160 35.97 -44.44 -33.00
CA THR A 160 37.13 -43.69 -33.50
C THR A 160 36.84 -42.75 -34.68
N GLY A 161 37.57 -41.63 -34.82
CA GLY A 161 37.92 -41.12 -36.15
C GLY A 161 38.06 -39.60 -36.37
N ARG A 162 39.33 -39.18 -36.51
CA ARG A 162 39.90 -38.23 -37.49
C ARG A 162 39.73 -36.69 -37.39
N GLN A 163 40.88 -36.10 -37.73
CA GLN A 163 41.30 -34.70 -37.90
C GLN A 163 40.61 -33.97 -39.06
N GLY A 164 40.64 -32.63 -38.97
CA GLY A 164 40.61 -31.70 -40.11
C GLY A 164 40.17 -30.31 -39.61
N GLU A 165 41.06 -29.35 -39.40
CA GLU A 165 41.76 -28.46 -40.35
C GLU A 165 41.11 -27.06 -40.42
N ALA A 166 41.98 -26.07 -40.60
CA ALA A 166 41.80 -24.67 -40.29
C ALA A 166 41.02 -23.88 -41.36
N ALA A 167 40.39 -22.79 -40.94
CA ALA A 167 40.08 -21.67 -41.83
C ALA A 167 40.28 -20.33 -41.10
N ARG A 168 41.41 -19.69 -41.44
CA ARG A 168 41.63 -18.25 -41.35
C ARG A 168 40.54 -17.50 -42.10
N GLY A 169 40.13 -16.34 -41.61
CA GLY A 169 39.48 -15.36 -42.48
C GLY A 169 38.77 -14.21 -41.78
N MET A 170 39.42 -13.05 -41.84
CA MET A 170 38.80 -11.73 -41.99
C MET A 170 38.31 -11.04 -40.70
N SER A 171 39.27 -10.32 -40.09
CA SER A 171 39.06 -9.17 -39.24
C SER A 171 38.30 -8.06 -39.99
N GLY A 172 36.98 -8.11 -39.94
CA GLY A 172 36.11 -6.96 -40.22
C GLY A 172 36.13 -6.04 -39.00
N GLN A 173 36.70 -4.87 -39.16
CA GLN A 173 36.72 -3.79 -38.17
C GLN A 173 35.28 -3.27 -37.98
N ALA A 174 34.51 -3.92 -37.11
CA ALA A 174 33.17 -3.48 -36.75
C ALA A 174 33.27 -2.23 -35.86
N ARG A 175 32.63 -1.15 -36.28
CA ARG A 175 32.57 0.12 -35.56
C ARG A 175 31.89 -0.09 -34.20
N ASP A 176 32.67 0.00 -33.14
CA ASP A 176 32.20 0.14 -31.75
C ASP A 176 31.47 1.48 -31.59
N LYS A 177 30.18 1.47 -31.93
CA LYS A 177 29.21 2.44 -31.41
C LYS A 177 28.09 1.62 -30.83
N ASN A 178 28.19 1.28 -29.55
CA ASN A 178 27.10 0.68 -28.79
C ASN A 178 25.92 1.65 -28.77
N GLN A 179 25.08 1.57 -29.80
CA GLN A 179 23.83 2.30 -29.86
C GLN A 179 22.86 1.63 -28.90
N VAL A 180 22.54 2.30 -27.80
CA VAL A 180 21.55 1.82 -26.82
C VAL A 180 20.18 2.35 -27.24
N ILE A 181 19.23 1.43 -27.46
CA ILE A 181 17.82 1.74 -27.73
C ILE A 181 17.03 1.23 -26.53
N ALA A 182 16.25 2.10 -25.90
CA ALA A 182 15.36 1.76 -24.79
C ALA A 182 13.91 2.13 -25.12
N ALA A 183 12.96 1.36 -24.59
CA ALA A 183 11.52 1.60 -24.74
C ALA A 183 10.85 1.59 -23.37
N PHE A 184 10.04 2.61 -23.08
CA PHE A 184 9.28 2.73 -21.84
C PHE A 184 7.86 2.19 -22.05
N ILE A 185 7.50 1.13 -21.33
CA ILE A 185 6.21 0.42 -21.45
C ILE A 185 5.50 0.43 -20.09
N GLY A 186 4.18 0.62 -20.07
CA GLY A 186 3.39 0.69 -18.84
C GLY A 186 1.99 1.26 -19.08
N THR A 187 1.13 1.20 -18.08
CA THR A 187 -0.27 1.65 -18.15
C THR A 187 -0.38 3.18 -18.38
N THR A 188 -1.56 3.66 -18.74
CA THR A 188 -1.82 5.09 -18.92
C THR A 188 -1.67 5.84 -17.59
N GLY A 189 -1.05 7.03 -17.60
CA GLY A 189 -0.93 7.88 -16.41
C GLY A 189 0.26 7.60 -15.49
N VAL A 190 1.08 6.57 -15.72
CA VAL A 190 2.25 6.24 -14.87
C VAL A 190 3.50 7.09 -15.13
N GLY A 191 3.36 8.20 -15.88
CA GLY A 191 4.46 9.15 -16.07
C GLY A 191 5.49 8.80 -17.15
N LYS A 192 5.28 7.80 -18.02
CA LYS A 192 6.26 7.41 -19.07
C LYS A 192 6.79 8.59 -19.90
N THR A 193 5.91 9.48 -20.33
CA THR A 193 6.28 10.68 -21.10
C THR A 193 7.04 11.71 -20.27
N THR A 194 6.82 11.73 -18.96
CA THR A 194 7.52 12.61 -18.01
C THR A 194 8.88 12.04 -17.59
N THR A 195 9.06 10.72 -17.66
CA THR A 195 10.31 10.03 -17.31
C THR A 195 11.37 10.10 -18.41
N ILE A 196 10.95 10.26 -19.68
CA ILE A 196 11.84 10.51 -20.83
C ILE A 196 12.25 11.99 -20.84
#